data_AF-A0A4U7EYV6-F1
#
_entry.id   AF-A0A4U7EYV6-F1
#
_cell.length_a   1.000
_cell.length_b   1.000
_cell.length_c   1.000
_cell.angle_alpha   90.00
_cell.angle_beta   90.00
_cell.angle_gamma   90.00
#
_symmetry.space_group_name_H-M   'P 1'
#
loop_
_entity.id
_entity.type
_entity.pdbx_description
1 polymer ?
#
loop_
_entity_poly.entity_id
_entity_poly.type
_entity_poly.pdbx_seq_one_letter_code
_entity_poly.pdbx_strand_id
1 'polypeptide(L)'
;DAVGSPPDVTPLGLYHLVRRTPDMYELYLKSGDREEYTEVCYEREGEFLGDVPSEYEDVRFEDWLASLKTARLLEDWATEADEDRIAERYGVGPGDIRGKVETAEWLLRAAETLAGDVEDVDGDVVVAVREARKRIEYGVREELLDLAGVRNVGRKRARRLYEAGVESRADLREADKAVVLGALRGRERTAERILEHAGREDPSMDDVRPDSSASAAATAGSASDDDGEGQASLGDFQ
;
A
#
# COMPACT_ATOMS: atom_id res chain seq x y z
N ASP A 1 -2.77 -0.35 37.15
CA ASP A 1 -1.52 -0.83 36.54
C ASP A 1 -1.64 -2.27 36.07
N ALA A 2 -2.43 -2.49 35.02
CA ALA A 2 -2.21 -3.63 34.15
C ALA A 2 -1.30 -3.07 33.05
N VAL A 3 0.00 -3.31 33.15
CA VAL A 3 0.87 -3.11 31.99
C VAL A 3 0.46 -4.21 31.03
N GLY A 4 -0.45 -3.89 30.11
CA GLY A 4 -0.80 -4.77 29.01
C GLY A 4 0.46 -5.13 28.23
N SER A 5 0.40 -6.23 27.48
CA SER A 5 1.46 -6.53 26.51
C SER A 5 1.71 -5.28 25.65
N PRO A 6 2.97 -4.96 25.32
CA PRO A 6 3.25 -3.86 24.40
C PRO A 6 2.48 -4.07 23.09
N PRO A 7 1.94 -3.01 22.48
CA PRO A 7 1.14 -3.14 21.27
C PRO A 7 1.98 -3.72 20.13
N ASP A 8 1.31 -4.50 19.27
CA ASP A 8 1.92 -5.03 18.06
C ASP A 8 2.12 -3.89 17.05
N VAL A 9 3.35 -3.69 16.58
CA VAL A 9 3.66 -2.65 15.59
C VAL A 9 3.23 -3.13 14.20
N THR A 10 1.94 -2.97 13.89
CA THR A 10 1.35 -3.36 12.61
C THR A 10 1.20 -2.18 11.65
N PRO A 11 1.01 -2.43 10.34
CA PRO A 11 0.65 -1.38 9.40
C PRO A 11 -0.59 -0.59 9.82
N LEU A 12 -1.66 -1.25 10.29
CA LEU A 12 -2.86 -0.52 10.75
C LEU A 12 -2.53 0.38 11.93
N GLY A 13 -1.82 -0.13 12.94
CA GLY A 13 -1.42 0.64 14.12
C GLY A 13 -0.61 1.89 13.76
N LEU A 14 0.33 1.74 12.82
CA LEU A 14 1.14 2.85 12.30
C LEU A 14 0.33 3.84 11.47
N TYR A 15 -0.60 3.36 10.64
CA TYR A 15 -1.52 4.21 9.89
C TYR A 15 -2.43 5.01 10.82
N HIS A 16 -2.97 4.37 11.86
CA HIS A 16 -3.78 5.01 12.88
C HIS A 16 -2.98 6.05 13.68
N LEU A 17 -1.74 5.72 14.07
CA LEU A 17 -0.84 6.65 14.74
C LEU A 17 -0.68 7.96 13.96
N VAL A 18 -0.33 7.88 12.68
CA VAL A 18 -0.12 9.09 11.86
C VAL A 18 -1.43 9.81 11.53
N ARG A 19 -2.59 9.16 11.65
CA ARG A 19 -3.89 9.84 11.43
C ARG A 19 -4.33 10.69 12.60
N ARG A 20 -3.87 10.38 13.81
CA ARG A 20 -4.14 11.18 15.00
C ARG A 20 -3.30 12.45 15.11
N THR A 21 -2.50 12.79 14.09
CA THR A 21 -1.75 14.05 14.05
C THR A 21 -2.59 15.17 13.43
N PRO A 22 -2.40 16.44 13.84
CA PRO A 22 -3.20 17.56 13.34
C PRO A 22 -2.97 17.90 11.85
N ASP A 23 -1.99 17.25 11.21
CA ASP A 23 -1.53 17.55 9.85
C ASP A 23 -2.37 16.89 8.73
N MET A 24 -3.50 16.30 9.07
CA MET A 24 -4.35 15.55 8.14
C MET A 24 -5.83 15.68 8.50
N TYR A 25 -6.67 15.98 7.49
CA TYR A 25 -8.12 15.92 7.66
C TYR A 25 -8.58 14.46 7.63
N GLU A 26 -9.13 14.00 8.75
CA GLU A 26 -9.72 12.68 8.91
C GLU A 26 -11.03 12.55 8.13
N LEU A 27 -11.45 11.30 7.91
CA LEU A 27 -12.80 11.01 7.45
C LEU A 27 -13.79 11.16 8.60
N TYR A 28 -14.85 11.93 8.39
CA TYR A 28 -15.97 11.97 9.32
C TYR A 28 -16.70 10.64 9.36
N LEU A 29 -17.21 10.30 10.54
CA LEU A 29 -18.11 9.16 10.72
C LEU A 29 -19.48 9.48 10.10
N LYS A 30 -20.00 8.52 9.35
CA LYS A 30 -21.35 8.49 8.77
C LYS A 30 -22.27 7.64 9.66
N SER A 31 -23.56 7.63 9.35
CA SER A 31 -24.52 6.77 10.05
C SER A 31 -24.09 5.30 9.96
N GLY A 32 -23.96 4.65 11.12
CA GLY A 32 -23.50 3.25 11.22
C GLY A 32 -21.99 3.11 11.49
N ASP A 33 -21.18 4.07 11.07
CA ASP A 33 -19.72 4.00 11.24
C ASP A 33 -19.31 3.93 12.72
N ARG A 34 -20.01 4.66 13.61
CA ARG A 34 -19.66 4.64 15.03
C ARG A 34 -19.74 3.23 15.61
N GLU A 35 -20.77 2.47 15.26
CA GLU A 35 -20.95 1.08 15.71
C GLU A 35 -19.87 0.18 15.10
N GLU A 36 -19.72 0.22 13.77
CA GLU A 36 -18.74 -0.57 13.03
C GLU A 36 -17.30 -0.34 13.53
N TYR A 37 -16.87 0.91 13.62
CA TYR A 37 -15.49 1.21 14.04
C TYR A 37 -15.27 1.02 15.54
N THR A 38 -16.33 1.05 16.37
CA THR A 38 -16.21 0.63 17.78
C THR A 38 -15.89 -0.86 17.87
N GLU A 39 -16.59 -1.70 17.10
CA GLU A 39 -16.30 -3.14 17.03
C GLU A 39 -14.87 -3.39 16.54
N VAL A 40 -14.47 -2.77 15.41
CA VAL A 40 -13.09 -2.88 14.90
C VAL A 40 -12.06 -2.40 15.91
N CYS A 41 -12.35 -1.33 16.66
CA CYS A 41 -11.46 -0.80 17.67
C CYS A 41 -11.20 -1.84 18.78
N TYR A 42 -12.24 -2.47 19.30
CA TYR A 42 -12.07 -3.48 20.36
C TYR A 42 -11.46 -4.79 19.82
N GLU A 43 -11.80 -5.20 18.60
CA GLU A 43 -11.23 -6.40 17.97
C GLU A 43 -9.72 -6.27 17.72
N ARG A 44 -9.25 -5.06 17.41
CA ARG A 44 -7.86 -4.78 17.01
C ARG A 44 -7.11 -3.90 18.02
N GLU A 45 -7.60 -3.81 19.26
CA GLU A 45 -7.06 -2.91 20.30
C GLU A 45 -5.54 -3.10 20.52
N GLY A 46 -5.07 -4.35 20.46
CA GLY A 46 -3.65 -4.69 20.63
C GLY A 46 -2.71 -4.12 19.57
N GLU A 47 -3.22 -3.60 18.46
CA GLU A 47 -2.41 -3.00 17.39
C GLU A 47 -2.21 -1.49 17.56
N PHE A 48 -2.98 -0.83 18.44
CA PHE A 48 -2.97 0.63 18.52
C PHE A 48 -1.86 1.16 19.42
N LEU A 49 -1.15 2.17 18.90
CA LEU A 49 -0.03 2.80 19.58
C LEU A 49 -0.51 3.97 20.46
N GLY A 50 -0.82 3.68 21.73
CA GLY A 50 -1.26 4.66 22.73
C GLY A 50 -2.62 4.30 23.34
N ASP A 51 -3.05 5.08 24.33
CA ASP A 51 -4.24 4.75 25.10
C ASP A 51 -5.53 4.99 24.31
N VAL A 52 -6.34 3.93 24.16
CA VAL A 52 -7.69 4.02 23.59
C VAL A 52 -8.58 4.84 24.54
N PRO A 53 -9.24 5.92 24.07
CA PRO A 53 -10.18 6.67 24.87
C PRO A 53 -11.36 5.83 25.30
N SER A 54 -11.96 6.17 26.44
CA SER A 54 -13.20 5.54 26.87
C SER A 54 -14.35 5.88 25.92
N GLU A 55 -15.26 4.93 25.66
CA GLU A 55 -16.49 5.17 24.88
C GLU A 55 -17.39 6.28 25.46
N TYR A 56 -17.22 6.61 26.74
CA TYR A 56 -17.91 7.69 27.43
C TYR A 56 -17.26 9.07 27.20
N GLU A 57 -16.04 9.12 26.65
CA GLU A 57 -15.37 10.35 26.23
C GLU A 57 -15.77 10.70 24.79
N ASP A 58 -17.04 11.03 24.58
CA ASP A 58 -17.68 11.15 23.25
C ASP A 58 -16.81 11.79 22.16
N VAL A 59 -16.25 12.97 22.42
CA VAL A 59 -15.42 13.69 21.43
C VAL A 59 -14.13 12.94 21.12
N ARG A 60 -13.39 12.50 22.15
CA ARG A 60 -12.09 11.85 21.96
C ARG A 60 -12.24 10.47 21.34
N PHE A 61 -13.30 9.76 21.70
CA PHE A 61 -13.60 8.46 21.11
C PHE A 61 -14.06 8.62 19.66
N GLU A 62 -14.90 9.62 19.34
CA GLU A 62 -15.29 9.91 17.97
C GLU A 62 -14.08 10.27 17.07
N ASP A 63 -13.18 11.12 17.55
CA ASP A 63 -11.92 11.45 16.85
C ASP A 63 -11.05 10.18 16.66
N TRP A 64 -10.93 9.34 17.69
CA TRP A 64 -10.20 8.07 17.59
C TRP A 64 -10.75 7.15 16.51
N LEU A 65 -12.08 7.03 16.42
CA LEU A 65 -12.76 6.22 15.41
C LEU A 65 -12.66 6.83 14.01
N ALA A 66 -12.72 8.16 13.87
CA ALA A 66 -12.50 8.86 12.60
C ALA A 66 -11.08 8.62 12.05
N SER A 67 -10.10 8.68 12.95
CA SER A 67 -8.71 8.26 12.69
C SER A 67 -8.64 6.80 12.23
N LEU A 68 -9.34 5.88 12.92
CA LEU A 68 -9.39 4.44 12.59
C LEU A 68 -10.03 4.17 11.24
N LYS A 69 -11.13 4.84 10.92
CA LYS A 69 -11.76 4.79 9.60
C LYS A 69 -10.78 5.21 8.50
N THR A 70 -10.04 6.27 8.73
CA THR A 70 -9.04 6.76 7.77
C THR A 70 -7.85 5.78 7.65
N ALA A 71 -7.43 5.16 8.75
CA ALA A 71 -6.39 4.13 8.75
C ALA A 71 -6.81 2.86 7.99
N ARG A 72 -8.08 2.43 8.13
CA ARG A 72 -8.64 1.28 7.39
C ARG A 72 -8.69 1.53 5.89
N LEU A 73 -8.99 2.76 5.45
CA LEU A 73 -8.87 3.14 4.04
C LEU A 73 -7.45 2.94 3.51
N LEU A 74 -6.44 3.36 4.27
CA LEU A 74 -5.04 3.18 3.89
C LEU A 74 -4.63 1.70 3.90
N GLU A 75 -5.15 0.93 4.85
CA GLU A 75 -4.93 -0.52 4.91
C GLU A 75 -5.53 -1.22 3.70
N ASP A 76 -6.75 -0.87 3.28
CA ASP A 76 -7.35 -1.38 2.04
C ASP A 76 -6.51 -1.03 0.81
N TRP A 77 -6.01 0.21 0.73
CA TRP A 77 -5.08 0.63 -0.32
C TRP A 77 -3.80 -0.22 -0.32
N ALA A 78 -3.16 -0.38 0.83
CA ALA A 78 -1.94 -1.16 1.05
C ALA A 78 -2.16 -2.70 1.02
N THR A 79 -3.40 -3.16 0.85
CA THR A 79 -3.76 -4.57 0.64
C THR A 79 -4.25 -4.84 -0.77
N GLU A 80 -4.11 -3.86 -1.65
CA GLU A 80 -4.44 -3.90 -3.07
C GLU A 80 -5.94 -4.01 -3.35
N ALA A 81 -6.79 -3.44 -2.49
CA ALA A 81 -8.20 -3.25 -2.81
C ALA A 81 -8.36 -2.24 -3.96
N ASP A 82 -9.22 -2.54 -4.93
CA ASP A 82 -9.45 -1.67 -6.09
C ASP A 82 -9.86 -0.24 -5.67
N GLU A 83 -9.38 0.77 -6.40
CA GLU A 83 -9.55 2.17 -6.03
C GLU A 83 -11.03 2.58 -6.05
N ASP A 84 -11.83 2.05 -6.98
CA ASP A 84 -13.27 2.32 -7.03
C ASP A 84 -14.00 1.65 -5.87
N ARG A 85 -13.57 0.45 -5.47
CA ARG A 85 -14.12 -0.23 -4.29
C ARG A 85 -13.82 0.52 -2.99
N ILE A 86 -12.60 1.08 -2.88
CA ILE A 86 -12.24 1.93 -1.74
C ILE A 86 -13.10 3.20 -1.76
N ALA A 87 -13.22 3.85 -2.92
CA ALA A 87 -14.01 5.07 -3.09
C ALA A 87 -15.48 4.85 -2.67
N GLU A 88 -16.08 3.74 -3.12
CA GLU A 88 -17.44 3.35 -2.74
C GLU A 88 -17.57 3.06 -1.23
N ARG A 89 -16.70 2.19 -0.69
CA ARG A 89 -16.74 1.76 0.72
C ARG A 89 -16.68 2.93 1.68
N TYR A 90 -15.73 3.85 1.47
CA TYR A 90 -15.54 4.99 2.38
C TYR A 90 -16.39 6.21 1.97
N GLY A 91 -17.00 6.16 0.79
CA GLY A 91 -17.73 7.25 0.13
C GLY A 91 -16.88 8.51 0.02
N VAL A 92 -15.76 8.35 -0.68
CA VAL A 92 -14.73 9.37 -0.98
C VAL A 92 -14.45 9.37 -2.49
N GLY A 93 -13.85 10.43 -3.03
CA GLY A 93 -13.39 10.43 -4.42
C GLY A 93 -12.02 9.74 -4.58
N PRO A 94 -11.66 9.28 -5.80
CA PRO A 94 -10.31 8.78 -6.09
C PRO A 94 -9.20 9.79 -5.72
N GLY A 95 -9.44 11.07 -5.98
CA GLY A 95 -8.51 12.15 -5.59
C GLY A 95 -8.30 12.26 -4.07
N ASP A 96 -9.34 12.00 -3.27
CA ASP A 96 -9.23 12.02 -1.80
C ASP A 96 -8.38 10.85 -1.31
N ILE A 97 -8.50 9.67 -1.93
CA ILE A 97 -7.65 8.51 -1.63
C ILE A 97 -6.19 8.86 -1.88
N ARG A 98 -5.88 9.45 -3.05
CA ARG A 98 -4.51 9.84 -3.39
C ARG A 98 -3.95 10.88 -2.43
N GLY A 99 -4.71 11.93 -2.12
CA GLY A 99 -4.28 12.94 -1.14
C GLY A 99 -4.03 12.33 0.24
N LYS A 100 -4.87 11.39 0.66
CA LYS A 100 -4.67 10.66 1.92
C LYS A 100 -3.40 9.82 1.89
N VAL A 101 -3.17 9.06 0.83
CA VAL A 101 -1.97 8.24 0.63
C VAL A 101 -0.71 9.11 0.69
N GLU A 102 -0.69 10.24 -0.03
CA GLU A 102 0.44 11.18 -0.06
C GLU A 102 0.77 11.72 1.34
N THR A 103 -0.23 12.21 2.07
CA THR A 103 0.02 12.74 3.42
C THR A 103 0.42 11.63 4.40
N ALA A 104 -0.15 10.42 4.31
CA ALA A 104 0.28 9.31 5.16
C ALA A 104 1.72 8.88 4.88
N GLU A 105 2.13 8.82 3.61
CA GLU A 105 3.51 8.53 3.22
C GLU A 105 4.48 9.55 3.83
N TRP A 106 4.15 10.84 3.71
CA TRP A 106 4.95 11.92 4.28
C TRP A 106 5.06 11.83 5.81
N LEU A 107 3.95 11.59 6.51
CA LEU A 107 3.94 11.47 7.98
C LEU A 107 4.67 10.20 8.45
N LEU A 108 4.53 9.08 7.74
CA LEU A 108 5.29 7.87 8.06
C LEU A 108 6.79 8.05 7.80
N ARG A 109 7.18 8.87 6.82
CA ARG A 109 8.60 9.24 6.61
C ARG A 109 9.15 10.06 7.78
N ALA A 110 8.35 11.00 8.29
CA ALA A 110 8.71 11.75 9.48
C ALA A 110 8.81 10.82 10.69
N ALA A 111 7.86 9.90 10.87
CA ALA A 111 7.88 8.90 11.93
C ALA A 111 9.11 7.96 11.83
N GLU A 112 9.47 7.51 10.63
CA GLU A 112 10.67 6.68 10.37
C GLU A 112 11.94 7.43 10.80
N THR A 113 12.04 8.72 10.49
CA THR A 113 13.18 9.57 10.86
C THR A 113 13.27 9.73 12.37
N LEU A 114 12.15 10.09 13.02
CA LEU A 114 12.09 10.26 14.48
C LEU A 114 12.39 8.95 15.21
N ALA A 115 11.84 7.83 14.76
CA ALA A 115 12.08 6.52 15.35
C ALA A 115 13.57 6.14 15.34
N GLY A 116 14.32 6.54 14.30
CA GLY A 116 15.76 6.31 14.22
C GLY A 116 16.61 7.13 15.19
N ASP A 117 16.06 8.24 15.72
CA ASP A 117 16.77 9.16 16.63
C ASP A 117 16.42 8.92 18.12
N VAL A 118 15.43 8.07 18.43
CA VAL A 118 15.00 7.79 19.80
C VAL A 118 15.71 6.54 20.34
N GLU A 119 16.49 6.70 21.41
CA GLU A 119 17.33 5.63 21.99
C GLU A 119 16.54 4.37 22.42
N ASP A 120 15.30 4.55 22.88
CA ASP A 120 14.44 3.46 23.39
C ASP A 120 13.58 2.78 22.30
N VAL A 121 13.74 3.16 21.02
CA VAL A 121 13.02 2.55 19.91
C VAL A 121 13.90 1.50 19.23
N ASP A 122 13.40 0.26 19.18
CA ASP A 122 14.11 -0.84 18.53
C ASP A 122 14.24 -0.63 17.02
N GLY A 123 15.35 -1.08 16.43
CA GLY A 123 15.57 -1.03 14.99
C GLY A 123 14.49 -1.77 14.18
N ASP A 124 13.90 -2.83 14.76
CA ASP A 124 12.78 -3.55 14.15
C ASP A 124 11.54 -2.66 13.98
N VAL A 125 11.30 -1.72 14.90
CA VAL A 125 10.22 -0.73 14.78
C VAL A 125 10.51 0.22 13.60
N VAL A 126 11.75 0.69 13.46
CA VAL A 126 12.14 1.54 12.32
C VAL A 126 11.92 0.81 10.99
N VAL A 127 12.23 -0.48 10.93
CA VAL A 127 11.95 -1.33 9.76
C VAL A 127 10.44 -1.44 9.51
N ALA A 128 9.64 -1.71 10.54
CA ALA A 128 8.19 -1.79 10.41
C ALA A 128 7.57 -0.47 9.91
N VAL A 129 8.03 0.69 10.40
CA VAL A 129 7.59 2.01 9.90
C VAL A 129 7.96 2.20 8.43
N ARG A 130 9.19 1.84 8.05
CA ARG A 130 9.64 1.92 6.65
C ARG A 130 8.81 1.02 5.73
N GLU A 131 8.49 -0.19 6.16
CA GLU A 131 7.69 -1.13 5.36
C GLU A 131 6.25 -0.64 5.22
N ALA A 132 5.61 -0.22 6.31
CA ALA A 132 4.28 0.40 6.28
C ALA A 132 4.25 1.61 5.34
N ARG A 133 5.29 2.48 5.38
CA ARG A 133 5.44 3.62 4.48
C ARG A 133 5.48 3.19 3.01
N LYS A 134 6.33 2.21 2.66
CA LYS A 134 6.46 1.73 1.28
C LYS A 134 5.18 1.05 0.78
N ARG A 135 4.47 0.34 1.65
CA ARG A 135 3.18 -0.30 1.31
C ARG A 135 2.12 0.75 0.95
N ILE A 136 2.08 1.88 1.65
CA ILE A 136 1.27 3.04 1.26
C ILE A 136 1.78 3.69 -0.03
N GLU A 137 3.08 3.96 -0.12
CA GLU A 137 3.69 4.63 -1.28
C GLU A 137 3.33 3.92 -2.60
N TYR A 138 3.39 2.59 -2.61
CA TYR A 138 3.12 1.78 -3.79
C TYR A 138 1.69 1.23 -3.88
N GLY A 139 0.94 1.24 -2.77
CA GLY A 139 -0.37 0.61 -2.67
C GLY A 139 -0.32 -0.90 -2.82
N VAL A 140 0.65 -1.54 -2.18
CA VAL A 140 0.89 -2.98 -2.35
C VAL A 140 1.04 -3.69 -1.03
N ARG A 141 0.74 -4.99 -1.04
CA ARG A 141 1.08 -5.88 0.06
C ARG A 141 2.59 -6.06 0.16
N GLU A 142 3.01 -6.56 1.32
CA GLU A 142 4.42 -6.74 1.65
C GLU A 142 5.17 -7.57 0.61
N GLU A 143 4.57 -8.64 0.10
CA GLU A 143 5.21 -9.54 -0.86
C GLU A 143 5.57 -8.87 -2.20
N LEU A 144 4.99 -7.70 -2.50
CA LEU A 144 5.24 -6.97 -3.74
C LEU A 144 6.22 -5.81 -3.58
N LEU A 145 6.73 -5.54 -2.38
CA LEU A 145 7.56 -4.36 -2.11
C LEU A 145 8.82 -4.31 -2.97
N ASP A 146 9.47 -5.46 -3.23
CA ASP A 146 10.68 -5.51 -4.04
C ASP A 146 10.38 -5.20 -5.53
N LEU A 147 9.30 -5.77 -6.07
CA LEU A 147 8.85 -5.48 -7.44
C LEU A 147 8.40 -4.03 -7.60
N ALA A 148 7.59 -3.51 -6.68
CA ALA A 148 7.06 -2.16 -6.74
C ALA A 148 8.15 -1.08 -6.62
N GLY A 149 9.27 -1.40 -5.98
CA GLY A 149 10.47 -0.57 -5.96
C GLY A 149 11.22 -0.49 -7.30
N VAL A 150 10.81 -1.24 -8.34
CA VAL A 150 11.36 -1.13 -9.70
C VAL A 150 10.61 -0.05 -10.48
N ARG A 151 11.34 0.91 -11.06
CA ARG A 151 10.74 2.00 -11.82
C ARG A 151 9.89 1.46 -12.98
N ASN A 152 8.70 2.04 -13.16
CA ASN A 152 7.63 1.58 -14.08
C ASN A 152 6.86 0.32 -13.64
N VAL A 153 7.12 -0.24 -12.46
CA VAL A 153 6.28 -1.29 -11.86
C VAL A 153 5.32 -0.65 -10.85
N GLY A 154 4.08 -0.41 -11.26
CA GLY A 154 3.01 -0.04 -10.33
C GLY A 154 2.30 -1.27 -9.76
N ARG A 155 1.46 -1.07 -8.75
CA ARG A 155 0.63 -2.11 -8.09
C ARG A 155 0.09 -3.21 -9.00
N LYS A 156 -0.69 -2.85 -10.04
CA LYS A 156 -1.30 -3.83 -10.96
C LYS A 156 -0.26 -4.63 -11.76
N ARG A 157 0.91 -4.06 -12.04
CA ARG A 157 2.01 -4.78 -12.72
C ARG A 157 2.79 -5.67 -11.76
N ALA A 158 3.06 -5.19 -10.54
CA ALA A 158 3.71 -5.97 -9.50
C ALA A 158 2.92 -7.26 -9.22
N ARG A 159 1.59 -7.14 -9.03
CA ARG A 159 0.72 -8.30 -8.80
C ARG A 159 0.77 -9.32 -9.94
N ARG A 160 0.67 -8.87 -11.19
CA ARG A 160 0.74 -9.77 -12.37
C ARG A 160 2.08 -10.47 -12.52
N LEU A 161 3.19 -9.77 -12.23
CA LEU A 161 4.52 -10.36 -12.25
C LEU A 161 4.65 -11.43 -11.16
N TYR A 162 4.21 -11.13 -9.94
CA TYR A 162 4.21 -12.05 -8.82
C TYR A 162 3.38 -13.31 -9.11
N GLU A 163 2.17 -13.15 -9.65
CA GLU A 163 1.30 -14.27 -10.08
C GLU A 163 1.90 -15.11 -11.21
N ALA A 164 2.83 -14.55 -12.00
CA ALA A 164 3.59 -15.26 -13.01
C ALA A 164 4.87 -15.91 -12.46
N GLY A 165 5.11 -15.85 -11.15
CA GLY A 165 6.29 -16.41 -10.47
C GLY A 165 7.54 -15.51 -10.52
N VAL A 166 7.39 -14.23 -10.88
CA VAL A 166 8.46 -13.22 -10.83
C VAL A 166 8.23 -12.37 -9.59
N GLU A 167 8.89 -12.70 -8.48
CA GLU A 167 8.56 -12.19 -7.15
C GLU A 167 9.49 -11.06 -6.68
N SER A 168 10.65 -10.91 -7.31
CA SER A 168 11.69 -10.00 -6.86
C SER A 168 12.34 -9.21 -8.01
N ARG A 169 13.09 -8.15 -7.65
CA ARG A 169 13.96 -7.44 -8.60
C ARG A 169 15.05 -8.37 -9.16
N ALA A 170 15.52 -9.33 -8.36
CA ALA A 170 16.47 -10.33 -8.80
C ALA A 170 15.85 -11.25 -9.87
N ASP A 171 14.61 -11.70 -9.67
CA ASP A 171 13.90 -12.53 -10.64
C ASP A 171 13.72 -11.79 -11.98
N LEU A 172 13.44 -10.49 -11.97
CA LEU A 172 13.36 -9.71 -13.21
C LEU A 172 14.66 -9.76 -14.04
N ARG A 173 15.83 -9.90 -13.40
CA ARG A 173 17.11 -10.00 -14.14
C ARG A 173 17.26 -11.33 -14.85
N GLU A 174 16.74 -12.41 -14.27
CA GLU A 174 17.03 -13.78 -14.71
C GLU A 174 15.84 -14.49 -15.36
N ALA A 175 14.60 -14.09 -15.06
CA ALA A 175 13.38 -14.74 -15.52
C ALA A 175 13.31 -14.81 -17.06
N ASP A 176 12.57 -15.78 -17.58
CA ASP A 176 12.32 -15.88 -19.01
C ASP A 176 11.59 -14.63 -19.51
N LYS A 177 12.15 -13.98 -20.54
CA LYS A 177 11.57 -12.76 -21.14
C LYS A 177 10.15 -13.00 -21.66
N ALA A 178 9.82 -14.21 -22.12
CA ALA A 178 8.48 -14.58 -22.52
C ALA A 178 7.48 -14.53 -21.36
N VAL A 179 7.88 -14.98 -20.16
CA VAL A 179 7.05 -14.94 -18.94
C VAL A 179 6.81 -13.49 -18.52
N VAL A 180 7.87 -12.68 -18.45
CA VAL A 180 7.76 -11.25 -18.12
C VAL A 180 6.87 -10.53 -19.13
N LEU A 181 7.08 -10.76 -20.42
CA LEU A 181 6.29 -10.17 -21.49
C LEU A 181 4.81 -10.61 -21.43
N GLY A 182 4.56 -11.88 -21.14
CA GLY A 182 3.21 -12.42 -20.94
C GLY A 182 2.49 -11.78 -19.74
N ALA A 183 3.16 -11.71 -18.58
CA ALA A 183 2.65 -11.06 -17.38
C ALA A 183 2.32 -9.57 -17.61
N LEU A 184 3.09 -8.92 -18.48
CA LEU A 184 2.89 -7.53 -18.90
C LEU A 184 1.99 -7.37 -20.14
N ARG A 185 1.24 -8.42 -20.50
CA ARG A 185 0.24 -8.43 -21.60
C ARG A 185 0.82 -8.07 -22.96
N GLY A 186 2.02 -8.56 -23.26
CA GLY A 186 2.68 -8.31 -24.54
C GLY A 186 3.18 -6.88 -24.75
N ARG A 187 3.22 -6.04 -23.69
CA ARG A 187 3.68 -4.64 -23.81
C ARG A 187 5.21 -4.57 -23.85
N GLU A 188 5.79 -4.86 -25.01
CA GLU A 188 7.26 -4.92 -25.26
C GLU A 188 8.02 -3.76 -24.64
N ARG A 189 7.74 -2.51 -25.04
CA ARG A 189 8.44 -1.32 -24.51
C ARG A 189 8.33 -1.16 -22.98
N THR A 190 7.22 -1.62 -22.39
CA THR A 190 7.06 -1.58 -20.93
C THR A 190 7.94 -2.62 -20.27
N ALA A 191 7.98 -3.82 -20.84
CA ALA A 191 8.81 -4.90 -20.34
C ALA A 191 10.30 -4.57 -20.46
N GLU A 192 10.76 -4.07 -21.61
CA GLU A 192 12.14 -3.61 -21.83
C GLU A 192 12.57 -2.60 -20.76
N ARG A 193 11.77 -1.53 -20.56
CA ARG A 193 12.06 -0.50 -19.55
C ARG A 193 12.10 -1.08 -18.13
N ILE A 194 11.20 -1.99 -17.79
CA ILE A 194 11.20 -2.64 -16.46
C ILE A 194 12.46 -3.48 -16.29
N LEU A 195 12.84 -4.28 -17.29
CA LEU A 195 14.04 -5.11 -17.26
C LEU A 195 15.32 -4.27 -17.18
N GLU A 196 15.41 -3.17 -17.93
CA GLU A 196 16.48 -2.18 -17.81
C GLU A 196 16.58 -1.63 -16.38
N HIS A 197 15.47 -1.24 -15.77
CA HIS A 197 15.46 -0.69 -14.41
C HIS A 197 15.70 -1.73 -13.31
N ALA A 198 15.40 -3.01 -13.59
CA ALA A 198 15.82 -4.11 -12.74
C ALA A 198 17.35 -4.34 -12.83
N GLY A 199 17.98 -3.93 -13.94
CA GLY A 199 19.40 -4.10 -14.20
C GLY A 199 19.71 -5.36 -15.00
N ARG A 200 18.79 -5.78 -15.86
CA ARG A 200 19.02 -6.89 -16.80
C ARG A 200 20.00 -6.47 -17.90
N GLU A 201 20.94 -7.35 -18.24
CA GLU A 201 21.96 -7.09 -19.26
C GLU A 201 21.38 -7.10 -20.69
N ASP A 202 20.38 -7.94 -20.97
CA ASP A 202 19.77 -8.14 -22.29
C ASP A 202 18.26 -7.77 -22.34
N PRO A 203 17.88 -6.51 -22.03
CA PRO A 203 16.48 -6.16 -21.79
C PRO A 203 15.58 -6.17 -23.04
N SER A 204 16.15 -6.18 -24.25
CA SER A 204 15.38 -6.15 -25.51
C SER A 204 14.36 -7.30 -25.59
N MET A 205 13.16 -6.95 -26.08
CA MET A 205 12.06 -7.87 -26.35
C MET A 205 11.97 -8.27 -27.82
N ASP A 206 12.96 -7.91 -28.63
CA ASP A 206 13.03 -8.31 -30.04
C ASP A 206 12.96 -9.84 -30.17
N ASP A 207 12.08 -10.32 -31.06
CA ASP A 207 11.81 -11.73 -31.33
C ASP A 207 11.28 -12.56 -30.14
N VAL A 208 10.96 -11.93 -29.00
CA VAL A 208 10.36 -12.60 -27.84
C VAL A 208 8.86 -12.76 -28.05
N ARG A 209 8.35 -13.98 -27.91
CA ARG A 209 6.90 -14.24 -27.91
C ARG A 209 6.39 -14.32 -26.47
N PRO A 210 5.28 -13.67 -26.12
CA PRO A 210 4.75 -13.74 -24.76
C PRO A 210 4.34 -15.17 -24.41
N ASP A 211 4.67 -15.59 -23.19
CA ASP A 211 4.21 -16.87 -22.65
C ASP A 211 2.68 -16.85 -22.53
N SER A 212 2.04 -17.90 -23.04
CA SER A 212 0.59 -17.97 -23.11
C SER A 212 -0.06 -18.19 -21.74
N SER A 213 0.62 -18.90 -20.84
CA SER A 213 0.15 -19.15 -19.48
C SER A 213 0.20 -17.87 -18.65
N ALA A 214 1.34 -17.16 -18.67
CA ALA A 214 1.50 -15.87 -18.01
C ALA A 214 0.52 -14.82 -18.56
N SER A 215 0.28 -14.82 -19.88
CA SER A 215 -0.71 -13.94 -20.51
C SER A 215 -2.14 -14.24 -20.04
N ALA A 216 -2.50 -15.52 -19.90
CA ALA A 216 -3.81 -15.93 -19.41
C ALA A 216 -4.02 -15.57 -17.93
N ALA A 217 -3.00 -15.74 -17.09
CA ALA A 217 -3.04 -15.31 -15.69
C ALA A 217 -3.24 -13.77 -15.59
N ALA A 218 -2.49 -13.00 -16.38
CA ALA A 218 -2.56 -11.55 -16.40
C ALA A 218 -3.91 -10.98 -16.86
N THR A 219 -4.69 -11.73 -17.64
CA THR A 219 -6.05 -11.33 -18.06
C THR A 219 -7.12 -11.77 -17.06
N ALA A 220 -6.99 -12.96 -16.48
CA ALA A 220 -7.92 -13.46 -15.46
C ALA A 220 -7.99 -12.55 -14.23
N GLY A 221 -6.86 -12.02 -13.77
CA GLY A 221 -6.78 -11.06 -12.66
C GLY A 221 -7.35 -9.67 -12.96
N SER A 222 -7.97 -9.43 -14.12
CA SER A 222 -8.62 -8.15 -14.45
C SER A 222 -10.06 -8.28 -14.93
N ALA A 223 -10.66 -9.47 -14.87
CA ALA A 223 -12.10 -9.63 -15.11
C ALA A 223 -12.98 -8.92 -14.04
N SER A 224 -12.38 -8.18 -13.11
CA SER A 224 -13.04 -7.35 -12.09
C SER A 224 -13.00 -5.84 -12.37
N ASP A 225 -12.16 -5.33 -13.27
CA ASP A 225 -11.91 -3.88 -13.40
C ASP A 225 -11.88 -3.41 -14.87
N ASP A 226 -12.71 -2.42 -15.18
CA ASP A 226 -12.75 -1.67 -16.44
C ASP A 226 -11.43 -0.89 -16.66
N ASP A 227 -11.02 -0.76 -17.92
CA ASP A 227 -9.74 -0.20 -18.34
C ASP A 227 -9.69 1.33 -18.12
N GLY A 228 -9.27 1.74 -16.92
CA GLY A 228 -8.80 3.11 -16.65
C GLY A 228 -7.37 3.32 -17.15
N GLU A 229 -7.20 3.68 -18.42
CA GLU A 229 -5.97 4.32 -18.90
C GLU A 229 -5.73 5.63 -18.13
N GLY A 230 -4.76 5.64 -17.22
CA GLY A 230 -4.51 6.85 -16.42
C GLY A 230 -3.34 6.81 -15.44
N GLN A 231 -2.23 6.13 -15.76
CA GLN A 231 -0.96 6.39 -15.09
C GLN A 231 -0.15 7.42 -15.91
N ALA A 232 -0.47 8.69 -15.71
CA ALA A 232 0.51 9.74 -15.92
C ALA A 232 1.52 9.66 -14.77
N SER A 233 2.73 9.24 -15.10
CA SER A 233 3.92 9.44 -14.30
C SER A 233 4.08 10.94 -14.06
N LEU A 234 3.60 11.45 -12.91
CA LEU A 234 3.98 12.78 -12.43
C LEU A 234 5.39 12.68 -11.85
N GLY A 235 6.36 12.73 -12.75
CA GLY A 235 7.77 12.76 -12.48
C GLY A 235 8.46 13.46 -13.65
N ASP A 236 8.01 14.68 -13.95
CA ASP A 236 8.77 15.71 -14.67
C ASP A 236 8.02 17.05 -14.55
N PHE A 237 8.30 17.78 -13.47
CA PHE A 237 8.17 19.23 -13.44
C PHE A 237 9.45 19.80 -12.85
N GLN A 238 10.35 20.15 -13.78
CA GLN A 238 11.53 21.04 -13.72
C GLN A 238 12.56 20.90 -12.60
#